data_AF-A0A6G7YRI5-F1
#
_entry.id   AF-A0A6G7YRI5-F1
#
_cell.length_a   1.000
_cell.length_b   1.000
_cell.length_c   1.000
_cell.angle_alpha   90.00
_cell.angle_beta   90.00
_cell.angle_gamma   90.00
#
_symmetry.space_group_name_H-M   'P 1'
#
loop_
_entity.id
_entity.type
_entity.pdbx_description
1 polymer ?
#
loop_
_entity_poly.entity_id
_entity_poly.type
_entity_poly.pdbx_seq_one_letter_code
_entity_poly.pdbx_strand_id
1 'polypeptide(L)'
;MLPSSIPAAHLNHEHELSAQQVLEAQQALDVAAFNGILSLAIILRKRHLLTDLETGNLHEIMSRPLSMTGNASNPVVQDAQHNLDQLFALLVK
;
A
#
# COMPACT_ATOMS: atom_id res chain seq x y z
N MET A 1 4.63 -55.54 -18.90
CA MET A 1 3.54 -55.07 -18.01
C MET A 1 4.12 -53.98 -17.12
N LEU A 2 3.69 -52.73 -17.29
CA LEU A 2 3.66 -51.70 -16.22
C LEU A 2 2.23 -51.76 -15.63
N PRO A 3 1.97 -51.42 -14.34
CA PRO A 3 2.49 -50.26 -13.60
C PRO A 3 2.89 -50.61 -12.13
N SER A 4 3.44 -49.72 -11.29
CA SER A 4 2.64 -48.81 -10.46
C SER A 4 3.53 -47.88 -9.61
N SER A 5 3.24 -46.58 -9.74
CA SER A 5 3.23 -45.58 -8.65
C SER A 5 4.57 -45.08 -8.09
N ILE A 6 5.12 -44.08 -8.78
CA ILE A 6 5.84 -42.99 -8.11
C ILE A 6 4.80 -42.25 -7.24
N PRO A 7 4.99 -42.07 -5.92
CA PRO A 7 4.11 -41.22 -5.14
C PRO A 7 4.39 -39.77 -5.52
N ALA A 8 3.50 -39.20 -6.34
CA ALA A 8 3.47 -37.78 -6.66
C ALA A 8 2.82 -36.99 -5.50
N ALA A 9 3.45 -36.99 -4.32
CA ALA A 9 2.89 -36.35 -3.12
C ALA A 9 3.86 -35.43 -2.35
N HIS A 10 4.98 -35.02 -2.95
CA HIS A 10 5.95 -34.12 -2.29
C HIS A 10 6.18 -32.79 -3.00
N LEU A 11 5.33 -32.40 -3.96
CA LEU A 11 5.46 -31.12 -4.64
C LEU A 11 4.22 -30.27 -4.36
N ASN A 12 4.43 -29.09 -3.77
CA ASN A 12 3.52 -27.92 -3.69
C ASN A 12 2.92 -27.54 -2.33
N HIS A 13 3.62 -27.65 -1.20
CA HIS A 13 3.23 -26.93 0.04
C HIS A 13 4.33 -26.01 0.60
N GLU A 14 5.51 -25.92 -0.03
CA GLU A 14 6.65 -25.16 0.50
C GLU A 14 6.57 -23.63 0.29
N HIS A 15 5.50 -23.11 -0.30
CA HIS A 15 5.36 -21.68 -0.61
C HIS A 15 4.04 -21.06 -0.14
N GLU A 16 3.24 -21.79 0.63
CA GLU A 16 2.01 -21.23 1.20
C GLU A 16 2.36 -20.39 2.42
N LEU A 17 2.18 -19.07 2.31
CA LEU A 17 2.33 -18.15 3.43
C LEU A 17 1.24 -18.45 4.45
N SER A 18 1.61 -18.50 5.72
CA SER A 18 0.64 -18.47 6.81
C SER A 18 -0.18 -17.17 6.76
N ALA A 19 -1.39 -17.18 7.32
CA ALA A 19 -2.25 -15.99 7.38
C ALA A 19 -1.53 -14.77 8.01
N GLN A 20 -0.67 -15.01 9.01
CA GLN A 20 0.17 -13.98 9.62
C GLN A 20 1.21 -13.42 8.63
N GLN A 21 1.90 -14.28 7.89
CA GLN A 21 2.88 -13.85 6.88
C GLN A 21 2.21 -13.10 5.72
N VAL A 22 0.98 -13.48 5.33
CA VAL A 22 0.19 -12.73 4.34
C VAL A 22 -0.14 -11.33 4.87
N LEU A 23 -0.56 -11.21 6.13
CA LEU A 23 -0.87 -9.92 6.75
C LEU A 23 0.36 -9.01 6.83
N GLU A 24 1.50 -9.55 7.27
CA GLU A 24 2.78 -8.82 7.34
C GLU A 24 3.27 -8.39 5.96
N ALA A 25 3.16 -9.29 4.96
CA ALA A 25 3.50 -8.97 3.57
C ALA A 25 2.57 -7.88 3.00
N GLN A 26 1.28 -7.92 3.31
CA GLN A 26 0.32 -6.89 2.91
C GLN A 26 0.65 -5.54 3.55
N GLN A 27 0.97 -5.52 4.85
CA GLN A 27 1.38 -4.30 5.55
C GLN A 27 2.67 -3.71 4.97
N ALA A 28 3.67 -4.54 4.69
CA ALA A 28 4.91 -4.11 4.07
C ALA A 28 4.67 -3.54 2.64
N LEU A 29 3.78 -4.19 1.88
CA LEU A 29 3.39 -3.75 0.54
C LEU A 29 2.65 -2.40 0.59
N ASP A 30 1.71 -2.24 1.52
CA ASP A 30 0.97 -0.99 1.71
C ASP A 30 1.94 0.15 2.04
N VAL A 31 2.85 -0.04 3.02
CA VAL A 31 3.86 0.96 3.38
C VAL A 31 4.75 1.31 2.18
N ALA A 32 5.20 0.31 1.40
CA ALA A 32 6.02 0.54 0.21
C ALA A 32 5.25 1.33 -0.87
N ALA A 33 3.98 1.01 -1.10
CA ALA A 33 3.13 1.71 -2.05
C ALA A 33 2.91 3.18 -1.64
N PHE A 34 2.59 3.44 -0.37
CA PHE A 34 2.43 4.79 0.18
C PHE A 34 3.71 5.62 0.00
N ASN A 35 4.86 5.08 0.43
CA ASN A 35 6.15 5.77 0.31
C ASN A 35 6.56 6.02 -1.14
N GLY A 36 6.29 5.05 -2.03
CA GLY A 36 6.59 5.14 -3.46
C GLY A 36 5.79 6.25 -4.15
N ILE A 37 4.48 6.29 -3.92
CA ILE A 37 3.59 7.32 -4.50
C ILE A 37 3.98 8.70 -4.00
N LEU A 38 4.21 8.87 -2.69
CA LEU A 38 4.62 10.15 -2.13
C LEU A 38 5.97 10.63 -2.69
N SER A 39 6.96 9.73 -2.78
CA SER A 39 8.26 10.03 -3.35
C SER A 39 8.14 10.48 -4.81
N LEU A 40 7.28 9.81 -5.59
CA LEU A 40 7.01 10.20 -6.97
C LEU A 40 6.33 11.58 -7.03
N ALA A 41 5.33 11.84 -6.20
CA ALA A 41 4.65 13.12 -6.12
C ALA A 41 5.63 14.28 -5.83
N ILE A 42 6.54 14.08 -4.87
CA ILE A 42 7.61 15.04 -4.54
C ILE A 42 8.49 15.32 -5.77
N ILE A 43 8.94 14.28 -6.47
CA ILE A 43 9.82 14.41 -7.64
C ILE A 43 9.10 15.15 -8.77
N LEU A 44 7.84 14.79 -9.05
CA LEU A 44 7.06 15.41 -10.11
C LEU A 44 6.76 16.88 -9.78
N ARG A 45 6.45 17.22 -8.52
CA ARG A 45 6.25 18.60 -8.08
C ARG A 45 7.49 19.46 -8.23
N LYS A 46 8.66 18.94 -7.82
CA LYS A 46 9.95 19.63 -8.02
C LYS A 46 10.28 19.89 -9.49
N ARG A 47 9.71 19.11 -10.40
CA ARG A 47 9.86 19.26 -11.86
C ARG A 47 8.72 20.06 -12.51
N HIS A 48 7.80 20.61 -11.72
CA HIS A 48 6.61 21.30 -12.20
C HIS A 48 5.71 20.44 -13.12
N LEU A 49 5.73 19.12 -12.91
CA LEU A 49 4.93 18.13 -13.65
C LEU A 49 3.62 17.75 -12.92
N LEU A 50 3.42 18.29 -11.72
CA LEU A 50 2.15 18.24 -11.01
C LEU A 50 1.75 19.66 -10.62
N THR A 51 0.56 20.06 -11.03
CA THR A 51 -0.12 21.25 -10.54
C THR A 51 -0.59 21.06 -9.09
N ASP A 52 -0.97 22.16 -8.43
CA ASP A 52 -1.57 22.09 -7.10
C ASP A 52 -2.86 21.26 -7.09
N LEU A 53 -3.66 21.40 -8.16
CA LEU A 53 -4.88 20.62 -8.35
C LEU A 53 -4.59 19.12 -8.46
N GLU A 54 -3.63 18.71 -9.28
CA GLU A 54 -3.28 17.30 -9.44
C GLU A 54 -2.67 16.72 -8.15
N THR A 55 -1.94 17.54 -7.39
CA THR A 55 -1.41 17.15 -6.08
C THR A 55 -2.52 16.95 -5.06
N GLY A 56 -3.52 17.85 -5.03
CA GLY A 56 -4.71 17.68 -4.20
C GLY A 56 -5.53 16.45 -4.57
N ASN A 57 -5.70 16.18 -5.88
CA ASN A 57 -6.39 14.98 -6.34
C ASN A 57 -5.67 13.70 -5.90
N LEU A 58 -4.33 13.69 -5.95
CA LEU A 58 -3.54 12.56 -5.47
C LEU A 58 -3.70 12.36 -3.96
N HIS A 59 -3.70 13.45 -3.19
CA HIS A 59 -3.97 13.41 -1.75
C HIS A 59 -5.33 12.78 -1.44
N GLU A 60 -6.38 13.19 -2.16
CA GLU A 60 -7.73 12.66 -1.98
C GLU A 60 -7.77 11.15 -2.27
N ILE A 61 -7.15 10.71 -3.38
CA ILE A 61 -7.08 9.30 -3.75
C ILE A 61 -6.39 8.48 -2.64
N MET A 62 -5.28 8.98 -2.11
CA MET A 62 -4.52 8.30 -1.05
C MET A 62 -5.24 8.31 0.31
N SER A 63 -6.07 9.34 0.57
CA SER A 63 -6.82 9.50 1.82
C SER A 63 -8.15 8.72 1.83
N ARG A 64 -8.72 8.42 0.66
CA ARG A 64 -10.01 7.74 0.54
C ARG A 64 -10.06 6.39 1.28
N PRO A 65 -9.07 5.49 1.17
CA PRO A 65 -9.09 4.22 1.91
C PRO A 65 -9.08 4.39 3.44
N LEU A 66 -8.42 5.43 3.94
CA LEU A 66 -8.30 5.72 5.37
C LEU A 66 -9.59 6.30 5.97
N SER A 67 -10.38 6.99 5.15
CA SER A 67 -11.66 7.60 5.52
C SER A 67 -12.88 6.68 5.36
N MET A 68 -12.69 5.46 4.85
CA MET A 68 -13.79 4.48 4.70
C MET A 68 -14.35 3.99 6.03
N THR A 69 -15.63 3.63 6.02
CA THR A 69 -16.31 3.03 7.17
C THR A 69 -15.59 1.75 7.61
N GLY A 70 -15.21 1.67 8.89
CA GLY A 70 -14.38 0.59 9.45
C GLY A 70 -12.93 1.03 9.72
N ASN A 71 -12.43 2.00 8.97
CA ASN A 71 -11.10 2.59 9.12
C ASN A 71 -11.16 3.95 9.82
N ALA A 72 -12.19 4.75 9.53
CA ALA A 72 -12.32 6.12 10.02
C ALA A 72 -12.39 6.27 11.55
N SER A 73 -12.81 5.24 12.28
CA SER A 73 -12.86 5.22 13.75
C SER A 73 -11.63 4.58 14.41
N ASN A 74 -10.67 4.10 13.62
CA ASN A 74 -9.44 3.48 14.14
C ASN A 74 -8.39 4.58 14.43
N PRO A 75 -7.94 4.76 15.68
CA PRO A 75 -6.98 5.81 16.03
C PRO A 75 -5.65 5.70 15.28
N VAL A 76 -5.19 4.47 15.00
CA VAL A 76 -3.94 4.26 14.23
C VAL A 76 -4.10 4.73 12.78
N VAL A 77 -5.29 4.53 12.21
CA VAL A 77 -5.60 5.01 10.85
C VAL A 77 -5.71 6.54 10.84
N GLN A 78 -6.25 7.14 11.88
CA GLN A 78 -6.32 8.60 12.02
C GLN A 78 -4.91 9.22 12.11
N ASP A 79 -3.99 8.61 12.84
CA ASP A 79 -2.58 9.04 12.89
C ASP A 79 -1.94 8.94 11.50
N ALA A 80 -2.18 7.86 10.76
CA ALA A 80 -1.69 7.70 9.39
C ALA A 80 -2.27 8.76 8.43
N GLN A 81 -3.58 9.04 8.52
CA GLN A 81 -4.23 10.11 7.76
C GLN A 81 -3.62 11.47 8.09
N HIS A 82 -3.40 11.78 9.37
CA HIS A 82 -2.80 13.04 9.79
C HIS A 82 -1.38 13.22 9.23
N ASN A 83 -0.56 12.17 9.27
CA ASN A 83 0.78 12.20 8.68
C ASN A 83 0.74 12.42 7.17
N LEU A 84 -0.19 11.76 6.47
CA LEU A 84 -0.40 11.96 5.03
C LEU A 84 -0.78 13.42 4.72
N ASP A 85 -1.70 14.00 5.50
CA ASP A 85 -2.13 15.39 5.35
C ASP A 85 -0.96 16.36 5.50
N GLN A 86 -0.13 16.18 6.53
CA GLN A 86 1.07 17.00 6.73
C GLN A 86 2.04 16.90 5.56
N LEU A 87 2.27 15.70 5.04
CA LEU A 87 3.19 15.47 3.93
C LEU A 87 2.69 16.14 2.64
N PHE A 88 1.39 16.06 2.34
CA PHE A 88 0.81 16.72 1.17
C PHE A 88 0.72 18.24 1.32
N ALA A 89 0.52 18.76 2.53
CA ALA A 89 0.58 20.19 2.81
C ALA A 89 1.95 20.81 2.46
N LEU A 90 3.04 20.03 2.54
CA LEU A 90 4.36 20.49 2.11
C LEU A 90 4.52 20.56 0.58
N LEU A 91 3.63 19.90 -0.16
CA LEU A 91 3.68 19.83 -1.63
C LEU A 91 2.87 20.91 -2.31
N VAL A 92 1.81 21.40 -1.67
CA VAL A 92 0.90 22.44 -2.20
C VAL A 92 1.34 23.81 -1.69
N LYS A 93 1.34 24.83 -2.56
CA LYS A 93 1.68 26.22 -2.20
C LYS A 93 0.58 27.17 -2.60
#